data_AF-A0A9E6EKQ7-F1
#
_entry.id   AF-A0A9E6EKQ7-F1
#
_cell.length_a   1.000
_cell.length_b   1.000
_cell.length_c   1.000
_cell.angle_alpha   90.00
_cell.angle_beta   90.00
_cell.angle_gamma   90.00
#
_symmetry.space_group_name_H-M   'P 1'
#
loop_
_entity.id
_entity.type
_entity.pdbx_description
1 polymer ?
#
loop_
_entity_poly.entity_id
_entity_poly.type
_entity_poly.pdbx_seq_one_letter_code
_entity_poly.pdbx_strand_id
1 'polypeptide(L)'
;MTIRTPNPINSAQMLLDLQRSKERYSNYAMQLTTGKAIVNIGDDPAGSAAILNFQASIDQNSQYMSQINSATGFLQNSETVASSVQTQVTRLMELAQSGMNGTQSATSRGAIASEVDGIFTSLVNLANTKVQGKYIFAGTNTTTVPFDAATAPAGAPNSI
;
A
#
# COMPACT_ATOMS: atom_id res chain seq x y z
N MET A 1 57.13 64.95 7.00
CA MET A 1 55.78 64.59 7.47
C MET A 1 55.26 63.49 6.56
N THR A 2 55.52 62.22 6.90
CA THR A 2 54.99 61.08 6.14
C THR A 2 53.53 60.90 6.52
N ILE A 3 52.64 61.26 5.60
CA ILE A 3 51.22 60.97 5.73
C ILE A 3 51.10 59.44 5.73
N ARG A 4 50.87 58.85 6.90
CA ARG A 4 50.24 57.54 6.99
C ARG A 4 48.79 57.73 6.55
N THR A 5 48.53 57.62 5.24
CA THR A 5 47.16 57.37 4.80
C THR A 5 46.73 56.05 5.43
N PRO A 6 45.58 55.98 6.12
CA PRO A 6 45.04 54.72 6.62
C PRO A 6 44.98 53.73 5.47
N ASN A 7 45.73 52.64 5.59
CA ASN A 7 45.87 51.64 4.53
C ASN A 7 44.49 51.00 4.27
N PRO A 8 43.85 51.18 3.09
CA PRO A 8 42.51 50.63 2.81
C PRO A 8 42.49 49.09 2.82
N ILE A 9 43.67 48.46 2.81
CA ILE A 9 43.84 47.03 3.00
C ILE A 9 43.36 46.60 4.40
N ASN A 10 43.54 47.42 5.44
CA ASN A 10 43.16 47.06 6.81
C ASN A 10 41.63 47.11 7.01
N SER A 11 40.95 48.09 6.41
CA SER A 11 39.48 48.18 6.45
C SER A 11 38.82 47.08 5.61
N ALA A 12 39.39 46.74 4.44
CA ALA A 12 38.93 45.62 3.63
C ALA A 12 39.13 44.26 4.33
N GLN A 13 40.27 44.06 4.99
CA GLN A 13 40.53 42.86 5.79
C GLN A 13 39.55 42.74 6.98
N MET A 14 39.29 43.83 7.69
CA MET A 14 38.32 43.85 8.80
C MET A 14 36.90 43.53 8.34
N LEU A 15 36.49 44.02 7.17
CA LEU A 15 35.19 43.68 6.57
C LEU A 15 35.09 42.19 6.20
N LEU A 16 36.15 41.60 5.63
CA LEU A 16 36.22 40.17 5.34
C LEU A 16 36.14 39.32 6.60
N ASP A 17 36.83 39.73 7.68
CA ASP A 17 36.79 39.02 8.96
C ASP A 17 35.40 39.10 9.62
N LEU A 18 34.74 40.26 9.53
CA LEU A 18 33.35 40.44 9.97
C LEU A 18 32.39 39.56 9.16
N GLN A 19 32.56 39.47 7.84
CA GLN A 19 31.75 38.59 6.98
C GLN A 19 31.92 37.12 7.37
N ARG A 20 33.17 36.65 7.54
CA ARG A 20 33.48 35.28 8.01
C ARG A 20 32.94 35.00 9.42
N SER A 21 32.92 36.01 10.29
CA SER A 21 32.35 35.88 11.65
C SER A 21 30.83 35.74 11.60
N LYS A 22 30.15 36.53 10.75
CA LYS A 22 28.70 36.43 10.53
C LYS A 22 28.30 35.07 9.94
N GLU A 23 29.05 34.56 8.97
CA GLU A 23 28.82 33.23 8.38
C GLU A 23 28.93 32.12 9.43
N ARG A 24 29.99 32.14 10.26
CA ARG A 24 30.16 31.18 11.36
C ARG A 24 29.03 31.24 12.37
N TYR A 25 28.62 32.44 12.77
CA TYR A 25 27.47 32.61 13.68
C TYR A 25 26.19 32.03 13.08
N SER A 26 25.93 32.28 11.80
CA SER A 26 24.79 31.73 11.08
C SER A 26 24.81 30.19 11.06
N ASN A 27 25.98 29.58 10.81
CA ASN A 27 26.12 28.13 10.83
C ASN A 27 25.88 27.55 12.23
N TYR A 28 26.43 28.14 13.29
CA TYR A 28 26.17 27.68 14.66
C TYR A 28 24.70 27.84 15.07
N ALA A 29 24.06 28.94 14.68
CA ALA A 29 22.62 29.13 14.90
C ALA A 29 21.80 28.03 14.19
N MET A 30 22.21 27.63 12.98
CA MET A 30 21.56 26.56 12.24
C MET A 30 21.81 25.18 12.87
N GLN A 31 23.03 24.89 13.34
CA GLN A 31 23.34 23.67 14.09
C GLN A 31 22.52 23.59 15.39
N LEU A 32 22.37 24.72 16.10
CA LEU A 32 21.57 24.79 17.33
C LEU A 32 20.08 24.57 17.05
N THR A 33 19.56 25.12 15.95
CA THR A 33 18.14 25.01 15.58
C THR A 33 17.80 23.63 15.04
N THR A 34 18.69 23.02 14.25
CA THR A 34 18.48 21.70 13.64
C THR A 34 18.91 20.54 14.55
N GLY A 35 19.76 20.81 15.55
CA GLY A 35 20.42 19.79 16.36
C GLY A 35 21.41 18.92 15.59
N LYS A 36 21.69 19.23 14.32
CA LYS A 36 22.58 18.44 13.46
C LYS A 36 23.99 19.00 13.52
N ALA A 37 24.97 18.10 13.71
CA ALA A 37 26.38 18.47 13.68
C ALA A 37 26.85 18.88 12.27
N ILE A 38 26.31 18.22 11.23
CA ILE A 38 26.59 18.52 9.83
C ILE A 38 25.35 19.15 9.22
N VAL A 39 25.49 20.40 8.75
CA VAL A 39 24.40 21.21 8.20
C VAL A 39 24.58 21.42 6.70
N ASN A 40 25.82 21.69 6.26
CA ASN A 40 26.16 21.83 4.85
C ASN A 40 27.06 20.68 4.38
N ILE A 41 26.85 20.25 3.14
CA ILE A 41 27.69 19.23 2.47
C ILE A 41 29.14 19.70 2.35
N GLY A 42 29.37 21.01 2.33
CA GLY A 42 30.69 21.63 2.30
C GLY A 42 31.46 21.58 3.63
N ASP A 43 30.79 21.38 4.77
CA ASP A 43 31.46 21.37 6.09
C ASP A 43 32.22 20.05 6.33
N ASP A 44 31.64 18.93 5.89
CA ASP A 44 32.28 17.61 5.86
C ASP A 44 31.68 16.77 4.72
N PRO A 45 32.35 16.71 3.55
CA PRO A 45 31.87 15.94 2.40
C PRO A 45 31.81 14.43 2.67
N ALA A 46 32.74 13.89 3.49
CA ALA A 46 32.81 12.46 3.79
C ALA A 46 31.70 12.04 4.76
N GLY A 47 31.50 12.81 5.83
CA GLY A 47 30.40 12.62 6.78
C GLY A 47 29.03 12.82 6.12
N SER A 48 28.90 13.81 5.26
CA SER A 48 27.66 14.07 4.50
C SER A 48 27.31 12.93 3.55
N ALA A 49 28.29 12.34 2.85
CA ALA A 49 28.06 11.19 1.99
C ALA A 49 27.56 9.97 2.77
N ALA A 50 28.12 9.70 3.96
CA ALA A 50 27.65 8.63 4.83
C ALA A 50 26.22 8.88 5.30
N ILE A 51 25.88 10.10 5.71
CA ILE A 51 24.51 10.48 6.12
C ILE A 51 23.52 10.27 4.98
N LEU A 52 23.86 10.69 3.75
CA LEU A 52 22.99 10.51 2.58
C LEU A 52 22.75 9.02 2.28
N ASN A 53 23.79 8.19 2.37
CA ASN A 53 23.64 6.74 2.19
C ASN A 53 22.73 6.12 3.26
N PHE A 54 22.86 6.54 4.52
CA PHE A 54 21.97 6.07 5.59
C PHE A 54 20.53 6.57 5.38
N GLN A 55 20.34 7.82 4.97
CA GLN A 55 19.02 8.35 4.66
C GLN A 55 18.36 7.56 3.51
N ALA A 56 19.09 7.30 2.43
CA ALA A 56 18.61 6.47 1.33
C ALA A 56 18.23 5.06 1.79
N SER A 57 19.04 4.46 2.69
CA SER A 57 18.75 3.15 3.27
C SER A 57 17.50 3.17 4.16
N ILE A 58 17.29 4.23 4.94
CA ILE A 58 16.08 4.44 5.75
C ILE A 58 14.87 4.59 4.86
N ASP A 59 14.96 5.41 3.81
CA ASP A 59 13.86 5.66 2.88
C ASP A 59 13.49 4.37 2.12
N GLN A 60 14.47 3.57 1.72
CA GLN A 60 14.25 2.27 1.10
C GLN A 60 13.56 1.29 2.06
N ASN A 61 14.01 1.22 3.33
CA ASN A 61 13.35 0.41 4.35
C ASN A 61 11.92 0.88 4.64
N SER A 62 11.68 2.19 4.69
CA SER A 62 10.34 2.77 4.86
C SER A 62 9.41 2.36 3.71
N GLN A 63 9.90 2.39 2.48
CA GLN A 63 9.16 1.89 1.32
C GLN A 63 8.87 0.39 1.42
N TYR A 64 9.82 -0.43 1.86
CA TYR A 64 9.57 -1.86 2.10
C TYR A 64 8.50 -2.09 3.16
N MET A 65 8.53 -1.35 4.27
CA MET A 65 7.50 -1.44 5.31
C MET A 65 6.11 -1.04 4.77
N SER A 66 6.04 0.01 3.95
CA SER A 66 4.79 0.40 3.29
C SER A 66 4.28 -0.69 2.35
N GLN A 67 5.15 -1.30 1.55
CA GLN A 67 4.79 -2.41 0.66
C GLN A 67 4.32 -3.64 1.44
N ILE A 68 4.98 -3.99 2.55
CA ILE A 68 4.57 -5.10 3.43
C ILE A 68 3.19 -4.82 4.03
N ASN A 69 2.91 -3.59 4.45
CA ASN A 69 1.60 -3.22 4.98
C ASN A 69 0.51 -3.34 3.90
N SER A 70 0.78 -2.86 2.68
CA SER A 70 -0.14 -3.02 1.56
C SER A 70 -0.39 -4.49 1.20
N ALA A 71 0.66 -5.31 1.20
CA ALA A 71 0.55 -6.75 0.93
C ALA A 71 -0.22 -7.48 2.04
N THR A 72 0.06 -7.17 3.30
CA THR A 72 -0.68 -7.71 4.46
C THR A 72 -2.16 -7.33 4.38
N GLY A 73 -2.47 -6.08 4.09
CA GLY A 73 -3.86 -5.63 3.90
C GLY A 73 -4.55 -6.36 2.75
N PHE A 74 -3.84 -6.61 1.64
CA PHE A 74 -4.37 -7.41 0.53
C PHE A 74 -4.66 -8.86 0.95
N LEU A 75 -3.75 -9.50 1.68
CA LEU A 75 -3.92 -10.87 2.17
C LEU A 75 -5.09 -10.99 3.16
N GLN A 76 -5.21 -10.06 4.10
CA GLN A 76 -6.31 -10.04 5.08
C GLN A 76 -7.68 -9.91 4.42
N ASN A 77 -7.80 -9.06 3.40
CA ASN A 77 -9.03 -8.96 2.62
C ASN A 77 -9.30 -10.26 1.85
N SER A 78 -8.26 -10.87 1.27
CA SER A 78 -8.38 -12.16 0.57
C SER A 78 -8.88 -13.27 1.52
N GLU A 79 -8.33 -13.33 2.73
CA GLU A 79 -8.73 -14.27 3.78
C GLU A 79 -10.18 -14.05 4.21
N THR A 80 -10.60 -12.80 4.37
CA THR A 80 -11.99 -12.45 4.73
C THR A 80 -12.97 -12.94 3.65
N VAL A 81 -12.64 -12.74 2.38
CA VAL A 81 -13.48 -13.23 1.28
C VAL A 81 -13.47 -14.77 1.23
N ALA A 82 -12.31 -15.41 1.40
CA ALA A 82 -12.20 -16.87 1.44
C ALA A 82 -13.01 -17.48 2.60
N SER A 83 -12.99 -16.85 3.77
CA SER A 83 -13.82 -17.25 4.92
C SER A 83 -15.32 -17.14 4.60
N SER A 84 -15.73 -16.05 3.94
CA SER A 84 -17.12 -15.87 3.51
C SER A 84 -17.56 -16.95 2.50
N VAL A 85 -16.68 -17.29 1.55
CA VAL A 85 -16.89 -18.39 0.59
C VAL A 85 -17.05 -19.72 1.34
N GLN A 86 -16.20 -20.00 2.33
CA GLN A 86 -16.27 -21.23 3.13
C GLN A 86 -17.61 -21.34 3.85
N THR A 87 -18.12 -20.27 4.46
CA THR A 87 -19.44 -20.26 5.11
C THR A 87 -20.56 -20.58 4.11
N GLN A 88 -20.51 -19.99 2.91
CA GLN A 88 -21.50 -20.24 1.86
C GLN A 88 -21.47 -21.68 1.34
N VAL A 89 -20.28 -22.26 1.17
CA VAL A 89 -20.13 -23.67 0.77
C VAL A 89 -20.66 -24.61 1.84
N THR A 90 -20.40 -24.35 3.13
CA THR A 90 -20.97 -25.14 4.23
C THR A 90 -22.50 -25.10 4.18
N ARG A 91 -23.09 -23.91 3.98
CA ARG A 91 -24.54 -23.77 3.85
C ARG A 91 -25.09 -24.54 2.65
N LEU A 92 -24.38 -24.51 1.51
CA LEU A 92 -24.77 -25.26 0.32
C LEU A 92 -24.74 -26.78 0.58
N MET A 93 -23.77 -27.28 1.35
CA MET A 93 -23.73 -28.70 1.76
C MET A 93 -24.91 -29.06 2.68
N GLU A 94 -25.28 -28.21 3.63
CA GLU A 94 -26.46 -28.40 4.49
C GLU A 94 -27.76 -28.49 3.67
N LEU A 95 -27.91 -27.59 2.70
CA LEU A 95 -29.06 -27.57 1.78
C LEU A 95 -29.09 -28.82 0.88
N ALA A 96 -27.93 -29.25 0.37
CA ALA A 96 -27.82 -30.48 -0.41
C ALA A 96 -28.25 -31.71 0.40
N GLN A 97 -27.80 -31.81 1.66
CA GLN A 97 -28.19 -32.91 2.55
C GLN A 97 -29.68 -32.84 2.92
N SER A 98 -30.23 -31.65 3.10
CA SER A 98 -31.65 -31.43 3.35
C SER A 98 -32.51 -31.80 2.13
N GLY A 99 -32.02 -31.53 0.92
CA GLY A 99 -32.68 -31.87 -0.35
C GLY A 99 -32.66 -33.36 -0.70
N MET A 100 -31.66 -34.10 -0.21
CA MET A 100 -31.59 -35.57 -0.34
C MET A 100 -32.62 -36.31 0.51
N ASN A 101 -33.22 -35.64 1.50
CA ASN A 101 -34.22 -36.26 2.36
C ASN A 101 -35.52 -36.53 1.57
N GLY A 102 -35.79 -37.80 1.27
CA GLY A 102 -36.91 -38.25 0.43
C GLY A 102 -38.31 -37.96 0.99
N THR A 103 -38.40 -37.46 2.22
CA THR A 103 -39.66 -37.03 2.86
C THR A 103 -40.12 -35.64 2.43
N GLN A 104 -39.31 -34.88 1.67
CA GLN A 104 -39.66 -33.51 1.32
C GLN A 104 -40.62 -33.35 0.14
N SER A 105 -41.54 -32.39 0.30
CA SER A 105 -42.50 -32.02 -0.74
C SER A 105 -41.82 -31.38 -1.97
N ALA A 106 -42.48 -31.44 -3.14
CA ALA A 106 -42.00 -30.78 -4.35
C ALA A 106 -41.82 -29.25 -4.16
N THR A 107 -42.72 -28.62 -3.41
CA THR A 107 -42.65 -27.20 -3.06
C THR A 107 -41.41 -26.87 -2.22
N SER A 108 -41.08 -27.73 -1.24
CA SER A 108 -39.91 -27.53 -0.40
C SER A 108 -38.60 -27.74 -1.15
N ARG A 109 -38.56 -28.68 -2.11
CA ARG A 109 -37.41 -28.82 -3.02
C ARG A 109 -37.22 -27.61 -3.93
N GLY A 110 -38.32 -27.00 -4.39
CA GLY A 110 -38.26 -25.74 -5.16
C GLY A 110 -37.71 -24.56 -4.34
N ALA A 111 -38.07 -24.47 -3.06
CA ALA A 111 -37.51 -23.45 -2.17
C ALA A 111 -36.00 -23.64 -1.92
N ILE A 112 -35.55 -24.88 -1.72
CA ILE A 112 -34.13 -25.21 -1.58
C ILE A 112 -33.35 -24.85 -2.85
N ALA A 113 -33.90 -25.14 -4.04
CA ALA A 113 -33.27 -24.77 -5.31
C ALA A 113 -33.08 -23.26 -5.44
N SER A 114 -34.09 -22.46 -5.08
CA SER A 114 -34.00 -20.99 -5.06
C SER A 114 -32.92 -20.48 -4.09
N GLU A 115 -32.79 -21.10 -2.91
CA GLU A 115 -31.73 -20.75 -1.95
C GLU A 115 -30.33 -21.08 -2.49
N VAL A 116 -30.18 -22.21 -3.19
CA VAL A 116 -28.92 -22.58 -3.86
C VAL A 116 -28.55 -21.60 -4.97
N ASP A 117 -29.50 -21.16 -5.80
CA ASP A 117 -29.26 -20.15 -6.83
C ASP A 117 -28.84 -18.79 -6.23
N GLY A 118 -29.45 -18.42 -5.10
CA GLY A 118 -29.06 -17.25 -4.33
C GLY A 118 -27.64 -17.33 -3.79
N ILE A 119 -27.25 -18.49 -3.25
CA ILE A 119 -25.88 -18.75 -2.78
C ILE A 119 -24.90 -18.72 -3.95
N PHE A 120 -25.23 -19.32 -5.10
CA PHE A 120 -24.38 -19.28 -6.30
C PHE A 120 -24.13 -17.84 -6.77
N THR A 121 -25.18 -17.02 -6.82
CA THR A 121 -25.07 -15.60 -7.17
C THR A 121 -24.17 -14.85 -6.18
N SER A 122 -24.29 -15.16 -4.88
CA SER A 122 -23.45 -14.55 -3.84
C SER A 122 -21.98 -14.97 -3.96
N LEU A 123 -21.70 -16.24 -4.27
CA LEU A 123 -20.35 -16.75 -4.51
C LEU A 123 -19.70 -16.06 -5.72
N VAL A 124 -20.43 -15.86 -6.81
CA VAL A 124 -19.95 -15.11 -7.98
C VAL A 124 -19.62 -13.67 -7.61
N ASN A 125 -20.46 -13.02 -6.80
CA ASN A 125 -20.18 -11.67 -6.31
C ASN A 125 -18.94 -11.59 -5.41
N LEU A 126 -18.77 -12.56 -4.51
CA LEU A 126 -17.58 -12.67 -3.67
C LEU A 126 -16.32 -12.90 -4.50
N ALA A 127 -16.39 -13.76 -5.51
CA ALA A 127 -15.27 -14.03 -6.42
C ALA A 127 -14.89 -12.78 -7.26
N ASN A 128 -15.84 -11.88 -7.48
CA ASN A 128 -15.64 -10.59 -8.15
C ASN A 128 -15.29 -9.44 -7.19
N THR A 129 -14.93 -9.72 -5.93
CA THR A 129 -14.52 -8.68 -4.97
C THR A 129 -13.24 -7.98 -5.41
N LYS A 130 -13.25 -6.64 -5.30
CA LYS A 130 -12.12 -5.77 -5.65
C LYS A 130 -11.44 -5.23 -4.40
N VAL A 131 -10.12 -5.28 -4.35
CA VAL A 131 -9.29 -4.61 -3.35
C VAL A 131 -8.30 -3.71 -4.07
N GLN A 132 -8.31 -2.42 -3.73
CA GLN A 132 -7.43 -1.42 -4.36
C GLN A 132 -7.52 -1.41 -5.90
N GLY A 133 -8.73 -1.56 -6.45
CA GLY A 133 -8.99 -1.56 -7.89
C GLY A 133 -8.60 -2.85 -8.63
N LYS A 134 -8.08 -3.86 -7.93
CA LYS A 134 -7.70 -5.17 -8.47
C LYS A 134 -8.65 -6.24 -7.98
N TYR A 135 -9.08 -7.13 -8.86
CA TYR A 135 -9.81 -8.33 -8.46
C TYR A 135 -8.87 -9.29 -7.72
N ILE A 136 -9.29 -9.73 -6.53
CA ILE A 136 -8.46 -10.57 -5.65
C ILE A 136 -8.21 -11.95 -6.30
N PHE A 137 -9.24 -12.49 -6.97
CA PHE A 137 -9.24 -13.86 -7.51
C PHE A 137 -9.04 -13.93 -9.04
N ALA A 138 -8.74 -12.80 -9.71
CA ALA A 138 -8.55 -12.77 -11.16
C ALA A 138 -7.14 -13.15 -11.64
N GLY A 139 -6.26 -13.58 -10.73
CA GLY A 139 -4.90 -13.97 -11.06
C GLY A 139 -4.11 -12.85 -11.75
N THR A 140 -3.58 -13.13 -12.94
CA THR A 140 -2.72 -12.21 -13.70
C THR A 140 -3.48 -11.10 -14.45
N ASN A 141 -4.80 -11.20 -14.62
CA ASN A 141 -5.61 -10.17 -15.28
C ASN A 141 -6.47 -9.42 -14.25
N THR A 142 -5.84 -8.50 -13.52
CA THR A 142 -6.48 -7.74 -12.43
C THR A 142 -7.51 -6.69 -12.89
N THR A 143 -7.67 -6.47 -14.19
CA THR A 143 -8.54 -5.45 -14.79
C THR A 143 -9.85 -6.00 -15.40
N THR A 144 -10.00 -7.32 -15.55
CA THR A 144 -11.19 -7.97 -16.12
C THR A 144 -11.99 -8.71 -15.06
N VAL A 145 -13.33 -8.71 -15.15
CA VAL A 145 -14.21 -9.49 -14.27
C VAL A 145 -13.85 -10.97 -14.39
N PRO A 146 -13.40 -11.66 -13.33
CA PRO A 146 -12.95 -13.04 -13.42
C PRO A 146 -14.08 -14.07 -13.49
N PHE A 147 -15.24 -13.79 -12.87
CA PHE A 147 -16.38 -14.71 -12.88
C PHE A 147 -17.58 -14.06 -13.55
N ASP A 148 -17.90 -14.53 -14.75
CA ASP A 148 -19.13 -14.19 -15.44
C ASP A 148 -20.15 -15.32 -15.20
N ALA A 149 -21.30 -14.97 -14.62
CA ALA A 149 -22.38 -15.92 -14.31
C ALA A 149 -23.00 -16.53 -15.59
N ALA A 150 -22.67 -16.01 -16.78
CA ALA A 150 -23.17 -16.46 -18.06
C ALA A 150 -22.54 -17.79 -18.56
N THR A 151 -21.42 -18.23 -17.99
CA THR A 151 -20.72 -19.47 -18.43
C THR A 151 -20.89 -20.66 -17.49
N ALA A 152 -21.70 -20.56 -16.44
CA ALA A 152 -22.20 -21.76 -15.77
C ALA A 152 -23.00 -22.57 -16.80
N PRO A 153 -22.79 -23.90 -16.93
CA PRO A 153 -23.54 -24.70 -17.89
C PRO A 153 -25.00 -24.71 -17.45
N ALA A 154 -25.77 -23.78 -18.00
CA ALA A 154 -27.22 -23.89 -18.05
C ALA A 154 -27.49 -25.25 -18.65
N GLY A 155 -28.10 -26.14 -17.86
CA GLY A 155 -28.53 -27.45 -18.32
C GLY A 155 -29.17 -27.29 -19.69
N ALA A 156 -28.66 -28.06 -20.66
CA ALA A 156 -29.14 -28.00 -22.03
C ALA A 156 -30.68 -28.01 -22.01
N PRO A 157 -31.36 -26.97 -22.51
CA PRO A 157 -32.78 -27.06 -22.74
C PRO A 157 -32.96 -28.15 -23.79
N ASN A 158 -33.58 -29.24 -23.35
CA ASN A 158 -34.04 -30.31 -24.21
C ASN A 158 -34.78 -29.68 -25.39
N SER A 159 -34.16 -29.70 -26.57
CA SER A 159 -34.77 -29.23 -27.80
C SER A 159 -34.51 -30.28 -28.89
N ILE A 160 -35.62 -30.93 -29.21
CA ILE A 160 -35.89 -31.97 -30.22
C ILE A 160 -35.57 -33.40 -29.77
#